data_AF-A0A966LPJ5-F1
#
_entry.id   AF-A0A966LPJ5-F1
#
_cell.length_a   1.000
_cell.length_b   1.000
_cell.length_c   1.000
_cell.angle_alpha   90.00
_cell.angle_beta   90.00
_cell.angle_gamma   90.00
#
_symmetry.space_group_name_H-M   'P 1'
#
loop_
_entity.id
_entity.type
_entity.pdbx_description
1 polymer ?
#
loop_
_entity_poly.entity_id
_entity_poly.type
_entity_poly.pdbx_seq_one_letter_code
_entity_poly.pdbx_strand_id
1 'polypeptide(L)'
;MQFQKTDMEFTHYRWEHEPIDALTLVSREPTRKPFDPYNGLQVLYIINYYLEAAEKSSTKDARIIESIIAHQLPEDMKSERSVFNWLVQVAQ
;
A
#
# COMPACT_ATOMS: atom_id res chain seq x y z
N MET A 1 8.47 -11.88 1.67
CA MET A 1 7.21 -12.42 1.10
C MET A 1 6.60 -11.31 0.28
N GLN A 2 5.99 -11.61 -0.87
CA GLN A 2 5.29 -10.59 -1.67
C GLN A 2 3.78 -10.83 -1.58
N PHE A 3 3.07 -9.96 -0.86
CA PHE A 3 1.62 -9.95 -0.77
C PHE A 3 1.03 -9.67 -2.15
N GLN A 4 0.09 -10.49 -2.59
CA GLN A 4 -0.50 -10.42 -3.93
C GLN A 4 -1.91 -9.86 -3.88
N LYS A 5 -2.41 -9.44 -5.05
CA LYS A 5 -3.82 -9.07 -5.24
C LYS A 5 -4.80 -10.13 -4.70
N THR A 6 -4.48 -11.41 -4.85
CA THR A 6 -5.33 -12.52 -4.37
C THR A 6 -5.37 -12.65 -2.85
N ASP A 7 -4.42 -12.03 -2.15
CA ASP A 7 -4.32 -12.10 -0.69
C ASP A 7 -5.08 -10.96 0.01
N MET A 8 -5.44 -9.91 -0.74
CA MET A 8 -6.23 -8.76 -0.30
C MET A 8 -7.64 -9.16 0.12
N GLU A 9 -8.13 -8.61 1.23
CA GLU A 9 -9.46 -8.91 1.74
C GLU A 9 -10.56 -8.01 1.15
N PHE A 10 -10.23 -6.78 0.75
CA PHE A 10 -11.26 -5.85 0.27
C PHE A 10 -11.45 -5.90 -1.25
N THR A 11 -12.70 -5.71 -1.68
CA THR A 11 -13.11 -5.79 -3.09
C THR A 11 -13.41 -4.44 -3.73
N HIS A 12 -13.32 -3.34 -2.96
CA HIS A 12 -13.64 -1.99 -3.43
C HIS A 12 -12.55 -1.37 -4.32
N TYR A 13 -11.43 -2.07 -4.50
CA TYR A 13 -10.30 -1.57 -5.28
C TYR A 13 -10.60 -1.54 -6.77
N ARG A 14 -10.27 -0.40 -7.39
CA ARG A 14 -10.13 -0.25 -8.83
C ARG A 14 -8.76 -0.78 -9.23
N TRP A 15 -8.77 -1.74 -10.16
CA TRP A 15 -7.57 -2.27 -10.78
C TRP A 15 -7.44 -1.64 -12.15
N GLU A 16 -6.96 -0.40 -12.17
CA GLU A 16 -6.70 0.29 -13.43
C GLU A 16 -5.55 -0.42 -14.15
N HIS A 17 -5.63 -0.48 -15.48
CA HIS A 17 -4.55 -0.97 -16.31
C HIS A 17 -3.47 0.11 -16.36
N GLU A 18 -2.79 0.34 -15.23
CA GLU A 18 -1.59 1.18 -15.26
C GLU A 18 -0.58 0.53 -16.21
N PRO A 19 0.06 1.31 -17.09
CA PRO A 19 1.06 0.78 -18.02
C PRO A 19 2.11 0.00 -17.23
N ILE A 20 2.57 -1.11 -17.80
CA ILE A 20 3.51 -2.07 -17.17
C ILE A 20 4.77 -1.37 -16.61
N ASP A 21 5.15 -0.22 -17.16
CA ASP A 21 6.25 0.62 -16.69
C ASP A 21 5.98 1.30 -15.32
N ALA A 22 4.72 1.53 -14.95
CA ALA A 22 4.36 1.99 -13.61
C ALA A 22 4.54 0.87 -12.57
N LEU A 23 4.26 -0.38 -12.94
CA LEU A 23 4.46 -1.55 -12.09
C LEU A 23 5.94 -1.90 -11.88
N THR A 24 6.84 -1.52 -12.79
CA THR A 24 8.28 -1.64 -12.56
C THR A 24 8.84 -0.48 -11.71
N LEU A 25 8.11 0.64 -11.60
CA LEU A 25 8.43 1.76 -10.71
C LEU A 25 7.96 1.54 -9.25
N VAL A 26 7.04 0.60 -9.02
CA VAL A 26 6.60 0.10 -7.69
C VAL A 26 7.76 -0.53 -6.88
N SER A 27 8.92 -0.75 -7.48
CA SER A 27 10.14 -1.20 -6.79
C SER A 27 10.96 -0.07 -6.14
N ARG A 28 10.56 1.20 -6.30
CA ARG A 28 11.30 2.35 -5.73
C ARG A 28 10.67 2.80 -4.41
N GLU A 29 11.42 3.54 -3.59
CA GLU A 29 10.91 4.11 -2.33
C GLU A 29 9.67 5.00 -2.55
N PRO A 30 8.71 5.05 -1.61
CA PRO A 30 7.52 5.89 -1.68
C PRO A 30 7.87 7.34 -2.00
N THR A 31 7.23 7.88 -3.04
CA THR A 31 7.57 9.21 -3.57
C THR A 31 6.54 10.26 -3.17
N ARG A 32 6.65 11.46 -3.73
CA ARG A 32 5.63 12.51 -3.60
C ARG A 32 4.47 12.34 -4.60
N LYS A 33 4.40 11.22 -5.31
CA LYS A 33 3.30 10.92 -6.22
C LYS A 33 1.97 10.87 -5.44
N PRO A 34 0.86 11.28 -6.08
CA PRO A 34 -0.46 11.14 -5.50
C PRO A 34 -0.75 9.69 -5.13
N PHE A 35 -1.32 9.47 -3.94
CA PHE A 35 -1.80 8.16 -3.51
C PHE A 35 -3.32 8.12 -3.54
N ASP A 36 -3.87 7.07 -4.14
CA ASP A 36 -5.29 6.78 -4.20
C ASP A 36 -5.59 5.49 -3.40
N PRO A 37 -6.29 5.58 -2.25
CA PRO A 37 -6.63 4.41 -1.43
C PRO A 37 -7.61 3.45 -2.11
N TYR A 38 -8.25 3.86 -3.21
CA TYR A 38 -9.12 3.00 -3.99
C TYR A 38 -8.39 2.37 -5.19
N ASN A 39 -7.13 2.74 -5.47
CA ASN A 39 -6.33 2.09 -6.49
C ASN A 39 -5.62 0.86 -5.90
N GLY A 40 -6.05 -0.33 -6.32
CA GLY A 40 -5.54 -1.59 -5.79
C GLY A 40 -4.04 -1.78 -5.99
N LEU A 41 -3.48 -1.26 -7.09
CA LEU A 41 -2.03 -1.35 -7.36
C LEU A 41 -1.23 -0.49 -6.39
N GLN A 42 -1.68 0.73 -6.12
CA GLN A 42 -1.00 1.66 -5.21
C GLN A 42 -1.09 1.18 -3.75
N VAL A 43 -2.25 0.68 -3.33
CA VAL A 43 -2.42 0.08 -2.00
C VAL A 43 -1.52 -1.14 -1.83
N LEU A 44 -1.52 -2.05 -2.82
CA LEU A 44 -0.68 -3.25 -2.81
C LEU A 44 0.82 -2.91 -2.75
N TYR A 45 1.24 -1.89 -3.48
CA TYR A 45 2.60 -1.35 -3.44
C TYR A 45 2.98 -0.89 -2.03
N ILE A 46 2.17 0.00 -1.43
CA ILE A 46 2.45 0.55 -0.10
C ILE A 46 2.50 -0.54 0.96
N ILE A 47 1.57 -1.51 0.92
CA ILE A 47 1.57 -2.65 1.85
C ILE A 47 2.88 -3.44 1.72
N ASN A 48 3.25 -3.84 0.51
CA ASN A 48 4.47 -4.62 0.29
C ASN A 48 5.72 -3.87 0.72
N TYR A 49 5.81 -2.58 0.39
CA TYR A 49 6.95 -1.75 0.78
C TYR A 49 7.05 -1.60 2.30
N TYR A 50 5.91 -1.40 2.99
CA TYR A 50 5.89 -1.35 4.45
C TYR A 50 6.35 -2.67 5.08
N LEU A 51 5.85 -3.81 4.58
CA LEU A 51 6.23 -5.12 5.10
C LEU A 51 7.73 -5.38 4.94
N GLU A 52 8.29 -5.03 3.79
CA GLU A 52 9.74 -5.13 3.54
C GLU A 52 10.54 -4.24 4.51
N ALA A 53 10.14 -2.97 4.67
CA ALA A 53 10.81 -2.03 5.57
C ALA A 53 10.70 -2.43 7.06
N ALA A 54 9.61 -3.11 7.44
CA ALA A 54 9.39 -3.61 8.80
C ALA A 54 9.92 -5.03 9.04
N GLU A 55 10.58 -5.64 8.05
CA GLU A 55 11.02 -7.05 8.06
C GLU A 55 9.88 -8.05 8.38
N LYS A 56 8.63 -7.68 8.06
CA LYS A 56 7.44 -8.51 8.25
C LYS A 56 7.17 -9.33 6.99
N SER A 57 6.73 -10.56 7.17
CA SER A 57 6.51 -11.48 6.04
C SER A 57 5.25 -12.33 6.17
N SER A 58 4.28 -11.90 6.98
CA SER A 58 3.03 -12.63 7.19
C SER A 58 1.88 -11.98 6.42
N THR A 59 1.03 -12.81 5.80
CA THR A 59 -0.25 -12.37 5.22
C THR A 59 -1.13 -11.69 6.26
N LYS A 60 -1.04 -12.10 7.53
CA LYS A 60 -1.80 -11.47 8.62
C LYS A 60 -1.37 -10.02 8.84
N ASP A 61 -0.07 -9.75 8.82
CA ASP A 61 0.45 -8.39 8.97
C ASP A 61 0.04 -7.53 7.78
N ALA A 62 0.11 -8.09 6.56
CA ALA A 62 -0.33 -7.42 5.35
C ALA A 62 -1.81 -6.97 5.43
N ARG A 63 -2.70 -7.85 5.90
CA ARG A 63 -4.13 -7.56 6.08
C ARG A 63 -4.40 -6.53 7.18
N ILE A 64 -3.59 -6.50 8.23
CA ILE A 64 -3.67 -5.45 9.25
C ILE A 64 -3.37 -4.09 8.61
N ILE A 65 -2.30 -4.00 7.82
CA ILE A 65 -1.94 -2.76 7.11
C ILE A 65 -3.02 -2.36 6.10
N GLU A 66 -3.53 -3.33 5.32
CA GLU A 66 -4.64 -3.13 4.40
C GLU A 66 -5.86 -2.52 5.11
N SER A 67 -6.22 -3.06 6.27
CA SER A 67 -7.34 -2.57 7.09
C SER A 67 -7.09 -1.17 7.67
N ILE A 68 -5.87 -0.88 8.10
CA ILE A 68 -5.48 0.46 8.57
C ILE A 68 -5.63 1.48 7.44
N ILE A 69 -5.14 1.16 6.23
CA ILE A 69 -5.30 2.04 5.06
C ILE A 69 -6.78 2.23 4.71
N ALA A 70 -7.57 1.16 4.69
CA ALA A 70 -8.97 1.22 4.28
C ALA A 70 -9.87 2.03 5.25
N HIS A 71 -9.57 2.01 6.54
CA HIS A 71 -10.47 2.56 7.57
C HIS A 71 -9.93 3.76 8.33
N GLN A 72 -8.61 3.93 8.39
CA GLN A 72 -7.97 4.91 9.27
C GLN A 72 -7.12 5.93 8.52
N LEU A 73 -6.99 5.79 7.18
CA LEU A 73 -6.21 6.74 6.39
C LEU A 73 -6.83 8.14 6.47
N PRO A 74 -6.09 9.15 6.93
CA PRO A 74 -6.58 10.52 6.97
C PRO A 74 -6.83 11.09 5.57
N GLU A 75 -7.93 11.82 5.40
CA GLU A 75 -8.35 12.39 4.11
C GLU A 75 -7.36 13.41 3.53
N ASP A 76 -6.50 13.99 4.37
CA ASP A 76 -5.48 14.96 3.97
C ASP A 76 -4.18 14.29 3.47
N MET A 77 -4.05 12.98 3.58
CA MET A 77 -2.90 12.24 3.06
C MET A 77 -2.97 12.07 1.56
N LYS A 78 -2.17 12.86 0.86
CA LYS A 78 -2.21 12.93 -0.61
C LYS A 78 -1.08 12.20 -1.31
N SER A 79 -0.04 11.74 -0.62
CA SER A 79 1.14 11.16 -1.27
C SER A 79 1.59 9.83 -0.70
N GLU A 80 2.16 8.97 -1.55
CA GLU A 80 2.72 7.66 -1.17
C GLU A 80 3.65 7.78 0.05
N ARG A 81 4.58 8.75 0.03
CA ARG A 81 5.51 9.00 1.13
C ARG A 81 4.83 9.41 2.42
N SER A 82 3.80 10.27 2.34
CA SER A 82 3.03 10.67 3.52
C SER A 82 2.32 9.47 4.14
N VAL A 83 1.69 8.64 3.31
CA VAL A 83 0.99 7.42 3.72
C VAL A 83 1.95 6.45 4.38
N PHE A 84 3.11 6.19 3.76
CA PHE A 84 4.14 5.32 4.34
C PHE A 84 4.63 5.83 5.70
N ASN A 85 5.02 7.11 5.79
CA ASN A 85 5.50 7.70 7.04
C ASN A 85 4.44 7.61 8.15
N TRP A 86 3.17 7.78 7.80
CA TRP A 86 2.07 7.62 8.73
C TRP A 86 1.91 6.17 9.19
N LEU A 87 1.96 5.19 8.28
CA LEU A 87 1.92 3.78 8.63
C LEU A 87 3.03 3.39 9.60
N VAL A 88 4.25 3.93 9.43
CA VAL A 88 5.36 3.71 10.36
C VAL A 88 5.05 4.24 11.77
N GLN A 89 4.20 5.27 11.90
CA GLN A 89 3.80 5.82 13.20
C GLN A 89 2.63 5.06 13.84
N VAL A 90 1.66 4.59 13.05
CA VAL A 90 0.41 4.00 13.58
C VAL A 90 0.40 2.47 13.63
N ALA A 91 1.25 1.79 12.85
CA ALA A 91 1.26 0.34 12.72
C ALA A 91 2.43 -0.35 13.47
N GLN A 92 2.99 0.32 14.49
CA GLN A 92 4.03 -0.24 15.36
C GLN A 92 3.53 -1.42 16.18
#